data_AF-A0A9X9A064-F1
#
_entry.id   AF-A0A9X9A064-F1
#
_cell.length_a   1.000
_cell.length_b   1.000
_cell.length_c   1.000
_cell.angle_alpha   90.00
_cell.angle_beta   90.00
_cell.angle_gamma   90.00
#
_symmetry.space_group_name_H-M   'P 1'
#
loop_
_entity.id
_entity.type
_entity.pdbx_description
1 polymer ?
#
loop_
_entity_poly.entity_id
_entity_poly.type
_entity_poly.pdbx_seq_one_letter_code
_entity_poly.pdbx_strand_id
1 'polypeptide(L)'
;QQAVVMVREDRANDKRIIAYIVAEEKEPINLSEIRSYVSESLANYMIPSAFVVLEELPLTPNGKVDRKKLPAPNFNGMNNERVARNPKEEILCDLFAEVLGVSRISIDDNFFEMGGHSLLASRLMARIRETLSV
;
A
#
# COMPACT_ATOMS: atom_id res chain seq x y z
N GLN A 1 5.81 16.63 -14.44
CA GLN A 1 5.96 15.27 -13.88
C GLN A 1 4.92 14.39 -14.55
N GLN A 2 5.14 13.08 -14.68
CA GLN A 2 4.14 12.17 -15.26
C GLN A 2 3.60 11.22 -14.18
N ALA A 3 2.30 10.94 -14.23
CA ALA A 3 1.68 9.97 -13.33
C ALA A 3 0.67 9.09 -14.08
N VAL A 4 0.63 7.82 -13.71
CA VAL A 4 -0.35 6.85 -14.20
C VAL A 4 -0.94 6.13 -13.01
N VAL A 5 -2.26 6.20 -12.86
CA VAL A 5 -2.99 5.48 -11.81
C VAL A 5 -3.78 4.34 -12.44
N MET A 6 -3.69 3.16 -11.86
CA MET A 6 -4.46 2.00 -12.35
C MET A 6 -4.84 1.06 -11.22
N VAL A 7 -5.92 0.30 -11.47
CA VAL A 7 -6.26 -0.86 -10.64
C VAL A 7 -5.38 -2.03 -11.07
N ARG A 8 -4.71 -2.65 -10.11
CA ARG A 8 -3.96 -3.90 -10.26
C ARG A 8 -4.59 -5.01 -9.45
N GLU A 9 -4.41 -6.23 -9.93
CA GLU A 9 -4.83 -7.46 -9.28
C GLU A 9 -3.66 -8.44 -9.33
N ASP A 10 -2.66 -8.23 -8.47
CA ASP A 10 -1.45 -9.07 -8.41
C ASP A 10 -1.73 -10.39 -7.65
N ARG A 11 -2.80 -10.44 -6.84
CA ARG A 11 -3.36 -11.65 -6.21
C ARG A 11 -4.84 -11.77 -6.60
N ALA A 12 -5.35 -13.00 -6.74
CA ALA A 12 -6.72 -13.23 -7.17
C ALA A 12 -7.74 -12.54 -6.24
N ASN A 13 -8.65 -11.78 -6.83
CA ASN A 13 -9.70 -11.01 -6.17
C ASN A 13 -9.20 -9.91 -5.20
N ASP A 14 -7.95 -9.49 -5.34
CA ASP A 14 -7.31 -8.44 -4.54
C ASP A 14 -6.98 -7.24 -5.43
N LYS A 15 -8.00 -6.44 -5.71
CA LYS A 15 -7.90 -5.25 -6.57
C LYS A 15 -7.44 -4.05 -5.76
N ARG A 16 -6.36 -3.41 -6.20
CA ARG A 16 -5.73 -2.27 -5.52
C ARG A 16 -5.45 -1.13 -6.49
N ILE A 17 -5.60 0.11 -6.02
CA ILE A 17 -5.26 1.30 -6.80
C ILE A 17 -3.77 1.58 -6.59
N ILE A 18 -2.99 1.54 -7.67
CA ILE A 18 -1.54 1.82 -7.65
C ILE A 18 -1.27 3.07 -8.48
N ALA A 19 -0.48 3.98 -7.92
CA ALA A 19 0.00 5.18 -8.61
C ALA A 19 1.46 5.00 -9.01
N TYR A 20 1.76 5.14 -10.30
CA TYR A 20 3.11 5.19 -10.85
C TYR A 20 3.47 6.64 -11.14
N ILE A 21 4.60 7.09 -10.61
CA ILE A 21 5.03 8.50 -10.68
C ILE A 21 6.43 8.55 -11.29
N VAL A 22 6.62 9.44 -12.25
CA VAL A 22 7.94 9.79 -12.79
C VAL A 22 8.30 11.20 -12.32
N ALA A 23 9.42 11.32 -11.62
CA ALA A 23 9.98 12.61 -11.24
C ALA A 23 10.49 13.34 -12.49
N GLU A 24 10.17 14.62 -12.60
CA GLU A 24 10.92 15.51 -13.49
C GLU A 24 12.12 16.02 -12.69
N GLU A 25 13.32 15.77 -13.22
CA GLU A 25 14.61 16.11 -12.60
C GLU A 25 14.93 15.33 -11.31
N LYS A 26 16.17 15.49 -10.81
CA LYS A 26 16.72 14.74 -9.65
C LYS A 26 16.11 15.18 -8.31
N GLU A 27 14.93 15.77 -8.29
CA GLU A 27 14.29 16.14 -7.03
C GLU A 27 13.66 14.91 -6.36
N PRO A 28 13.88 14.73 -5.05
CA PRO A 28 13.30 13.61 -4.32
C PRO A 28 11.79 13.76 -4.24
N ILE A 29 11.06 12.72 -4.67
CA ILE A 29 9.61 12.69 -4.51
C ILE A 29 9.27 12.36 -3.04
N ASN A 30 8.56 13.26 -2.38
CA ASN A 30 8.00 13.00 -1.06
C ASN A 30 6.63 12.30 -1.17
N LEU A 31 6.64 10.96 -1.07
CA LEU A 31 5.41 10.16 -1.17
C LEU A 31 4.40 10.43 -0.05
N SER A 32 4.87 10.80 1.14
CA SER A 32 3.99 11.11 2.28
C SER A 32 3.18 12.38 2.04
N GLU A 33 3.81 13.39 1.44
CA GLU A 33 3.17 14.64 1.07
C GLU A 33 2.13 14.44 -0.05
N ILE A 34 2.48 13.67 -1.09
CA ILE A 34 1.54 13.31 -2.16
C ILE A 34 0.33 12.57 -1.58
N ARG A 35 0.56 11.62 -0.67
CA ARG A 35 -0.52 10.87 -0.03
C ARG A 35 -1.44 11.78 0.79
N SER A 36 -0.84 12.69 1.57
CA SER A 36 -1.59 13.65 2.39
C SER A 36 -2.46 14.54 1.49
N TYR A 37 -1.88 15.06 0.42
CA TYR A 37 -2.58 15.90 -0.56
C TYR A 37 -3.78 15.18 -1.22
N VAL A 38 -3.61 13.93 -1.67
CA VAL A 38 -4.74 13.19 -2.26
C VAL A 38 -5.79 12.80 -1.22
N SER A 39 -5.40 12.62 0.05
CA SER A 39 -6.35 12.28 1.13
C SER A 39 -7.27 13.43 1.51
N GLU A 40 -6.87 14.68 1.27
CA GLU A 40 -7.69 15.87 1.51
C GLU A 40 -8.80 16.04 0.46
N SER A 41 -8.60 15.48 -0.75
CA SER A 41 -9.46 15.71 -1.92
C SER A 41 -10.22 14.46 -2.37
N LEU A 42 -9.77 13.27 -2.00
CA LEU A 42 -10.36 11.99 -2.41
C LEU A 42 -10.95 11.24 -1.22
N ALA A 43 -12.04 10.51 -1.47
CA ALA A 43 -12.54 9.53 -0.50
C ALA A 43 -11.50 8.43 -0.27
N ASN A 44 -11.47 7.87 0.95
CA ASN A 44 -10.47 6.88 1.38
C ASN A 44 -10.27 5.71 0.40
N TYR A 45 -11.33 5.23 -0.25
CA TYR A 45 -11.26 4.10 -1.20
C TYR A 45 -10.66 4.45 -2.57
N MET A 46 -10.43 5.74 -2.86
CA MET A 46 -9.78 6.22 -4.09
C MET A 46 -8.30 6.54 -3.89
N ILE A 47 -7.84 6.58 -2.63
CA ILE A 47 -6.43 6.83 -2.31
C ILE A 47 -5.60 5.61 -2.78
N PRO A 48 -4.53 5.80 -3.56
CA PRO A 48 -3.65 4.70 -3.95
C PRO A 48 -3.10 3.95 -2.74
N SER A 49 -3.15 2.63 -2.79
CA SER A 49 -2.58 1.75 -1.76
C SER A 49 -1.05 1.75 -1.81
N ALA A 50 -0.46 2.07 -2.97
CA ALA A 50 0.97 2.22 -3.13
C ALA A 50 1.31 3.28 -4.17
N PHE A 51 2.46 3.91 -3.98
CA PHE A 51 3.07 4.84 -4.91
C PHE A 51 4.42 4.26 -5.36
N VAL A 52 4.58 4.07 -6.66
CA VAL A 52 5.78 3.49 -7.26
C VAL A 52 6.48 4.57 -8.07
N VAL A 53 7.67 4.96 -7.64
CA VAL A 53 8.50 5.91 -8.37
C VAL A 53 9.26 5.17 -9.48
N LEU A 54 9.18 5.68 -10.69
CA LEU A 54 9.86 5.17 -11.87
C LEU A 54 10.78 6.24 -12.46
N GLU A 55 11.87 5.81 -13.09
CA GLU A 55 12.72 6.70 -13.88
C GLU A 55 12.01 7.17 -15.16
N GLU A 56 11.25 6.27 -15.79
CA GLU A 56 10.43 6.55 -16.97
C GLU A 56 9.22 5.62 -17.03
N LEU A 57 8.17 6.05 -17.75
CA LEU A 57 7.01 5.19 -18.03
C LEU A 57 7.36 4.21 -19.16
N PRO A 58 7.12 2.89 -18.99
CA PRO A 58 7.28 1.96 -20.09
C PRO A 58 6.23 2.26 -21.17
N LEU A 59 6.68 2.42 -22.41
CA LEU A 59 5.81 2.70 -23.56
C LEU A 59 5.77 1.51 -24.54
N THR A 60 4.62 1.37 -25.20
CA THR A 60 4.44 0.53 -26.38
C THR A 60 5.10 1.19 -27.60
N PRO A 61 5.34 0.46 -28.71
CA PRO A 61 5.85 1.06 -29.94
C PRO A 61 5.02 2.23 -30.49
N ASN A 62 3.73 2.28 -30.15
CA ASN A 62 2.81 3.35 -30.53
C ASN A 62 2.79 4.53 -29.53
N GLY A 63 3.72 4.58 -28.57
CA GLY A 63 3.84 5.67 -27.59
C GLY A 63 2.80 5.65 -26.45
N LYS A 64 1.92 4.64 -26.37
CA LYS A 64 1.01 4.47 -25.23
C LYS A 64 1.71 3.78 -24.06
N VAL A 65 1.33 4.08 -22.83
CA VAL A 65 1.82 3.38 -21.63
C VAL A 65 1.57 1.87 -21.73
N ASP A 66 2.63 1.09 -21.63
CA ASP A 66 2.58 -0.37 -21.60
C ASP A 66 2.31 -0.84 -20.18
N ARG A 67 1.01 -0.92 -19.84
CA ARG A 67 0.54 -1.30 -18.50
C ARG A 67 1.02 -2.68 -18.05
N LYS A 68 1.36 -3.58 -18.97
CA LYS A 68 1.86 -4.93 -18.65
C LYS A 68 3.30 -4.91 -18.14
N LYS A 69 4.07 -3.88 -18.49
CA LYS A 69 5.46 -3.70 -18.07
C LYS A 69 5.61 -2.88 -16.79
N LEU A 70 4.51 -2.32 -16.26
CA LEU A 70 4.56 -1.61 -14.99
C LEU A 70 4.87 -2.60 -13.85
N PRO A 71 5.88 -2.32 -13.01
CA PRO A 71 6.28 -3.25 -11.95
C PRO A 71 5.22 -3.36 -10.87
N ALA A 72 5.18 -4.50 -10.18
CA ALA A 72 4.33 -4.65 -9.00
C ALA A 72 4.85 -3.77 -7.86
N PRO A 73 3.96 -3.15 -7.06
CA PRO A 73 4.36 -2.41 -5.86
C PRO A 73 5.00 -3.32 -4.82
N ASN A 74 6.01 -2.82 -4.12
CA ASN A 74 6.58 -3.51 -2.97
C ASN A 74 5.87 -3.03 -1.70
N PHE A 75 5.16 -3.95 -1.04
CA PHE A 75 4.45 -3.72 0.22
C PHE A 75 5.24 -4.22 1.45
N ASN A 76 6.47 -4.67 1.30
CA ASN A 76 7.29 -5.01 2.47
C ASN A 76 7.61 -3.72 3.23
N GLY A 77 7.22 -3.69 4.51
CA GLY A 77 7.13 -2.49 5.33
C GLY A 77 8.28 -1.52 5.20
N MET A 78 7.92 -0.24 5.06
CA MET A 78 8.84 0.89 5.21
C MET A 78 9.43 0.84 6.61
N ASN A 79 10.68 0.37 6.76
CA ASN A 79 11.72 0.64 7.79
C ASN A 79 11.37 1.14 9.22
N ASN A 80 10.13 1.05 9.68
CA ASN A 80 9.71 1.47 11.00
C ASN A 80 9.94 0.30 11.92
N GLU A 81 11.13 0.20 12.52
CA GLU A 81 11.49 -0.93 13.38
C GLU A 81 10.91 -0.85 14.80
N ARG A 82 9.77 -0.17 14.98
CA ARG A 82 9.19 -0.03 16.32
C ARG A 82 8.52 -1.33 16.74
N VAL A 83 9.12 -1.97 17.74
CA VAL A 83 8.65 -3.23 18.29
C VAL A 83 7.41 -3.01 19.14
N ALA A 84 6.52 -4.01 19.15
CA ALA A 84 5.40 -4.07 20.09
C ALA A 84 5.88 -3.90 21.54
N ARG A 85 5.13 -3.12 22.30
CA ARG A 85 5.50 -2.70 23.67
C ARG A 85 4.85 -3.57 24.74
N ASN A 86 3.84 -4.34 24.37
CA ASN A 86 3.05 -5.18 25.26
C ASN A 86 2.41 -6.35 24.48
N PRO A 87 1.93 -7.38 25.18
CA PRO A 87 1.37 -8.58 24.53
C PRO A 87 0.18 -8.30 23.61
N LYS A 88 -0.61 -7.24 23.87
CA LYS A 88 -1.74 -6.90 22.98
C LYS A 88 -1.24 -6.35 21.64
N GLU A 89 -0.21 -5.52 21.66
CA GLU A 89 0.43 -5.03 20.44
C GLU A 89 1.08 -6.15 19.64
N GLU A 90 1.72 -7.13 20.32
CA GLU A 90 2.27 -8.32 19.65
C GLU A 90 1.18 -9.09 18.90
N ILE A 91 0.07 -9.41 19.57
CA ILE A 91 -1.08 -10.09 18.96
C ILE A 91 -1.63 -9.29 17.77
N LEU A 92 -1.77 -7.97 17.89
CA LEU A 92 -2.27 -7.14 16.81
C LEU A 92 -1.31 -7.10 15.61
N CYS A 93 0.00 -6.97 15.84
CA CYS A 93 0.99 -7.02 14.78
C CYS A 93 0.97 -8.37 14.05
N ASP A 94 0.85 -9.48 14.78
CA ASP A 94 0.77 -10.82 14.20
C ASP A 94 -0.50 -11.00 13.35
N LEU A 95 -1.65 -10.56 13.85
CA LEU A 95 -2.92 -10.60 13.12
C LEU A 95 -2.88 -9.72 11.86
N PHE A 96 -2.26 -8.55 11.93
CA PHE A 96 -2.04 -7.69 10.77
C PHE A 96 -1.17 -8.39 9.72
N ALA A 97 -0.03 -8.93 10.15
CA ALA A 97 0.92 -9.61 9.27
C ALA A 97 0.26 -10.80 8.56
N GLU A 98 -0.52 -11.60 9.29
CA GLU A 98 -1.25 -12.74 8.73
C GLU A 98 -2.31 -12.30 7.71
N VAL A 99 -3.11 -11.28 8.03
CA VAL A 99 -4.18 -10.81 7.14
C VAL A 99 -3.62 -10.18 5.87
N LEU A 100 -2.53 -9.43 5.98
CA LEU A 100 -1.87 -8.77 4.85
C LEU A 100 -1.00 -9.76 4.05
N GLY A 101 -0.59 -10.88 4.67
CA GLY A 101 0.32 -11.85 4.09
C GLY A 101 1.72 -11.26 3.89
N VAL A 102 2.21 -10.55 4.91
CA VAL A 102 3.57 -9.99 4.99
C VAL A 102 4.34 -10.66 6.13
N SER A 103 5.67 -10.60 6.10
CA SER A 103 6.50 -11.28 7.10
C SER A 103 6.50 -10.60 8.47
N ARG A 104 6.40 -9.26 8.51
CA ARG A 104 6.46 -8.47 9.75
C ARG A 104 5.67 -7.17 9.60
N ILE A 105 5.08 -6.74 10.72
CA ILE A 105 4.39 -5.46 10.89
C ILE A 105 4.94 -4.77 12.14
N SER A 106 5.13 -3.47 12.03
CA SER A 106 5.45 -2.54 13.12
C SER A 106 4.20 -1.85 13.64
N ILE A 107 4.26 -1.35 14.87
CA ILE A 107 3.11 -0.70 15.51
C ILE A 107 2.66 0.61 14.83
N ASP A 108 3.54 1.24 14.04
CA ASP A 108 3.21 2.46 13.30
C ASP A 108 2.83 2.18 11.84
N ASP A 109 2.90 0.92 11.40
CA ASP A 109 2.58 0.60 10.00
C ASP A 109 1.09 0.83 9.74
N ASN A 110 0.82 1.60 8.69
CA ASN A 110 -0.54 1.87 8.28
C ASN A 110 -1.10 0.69 7.48
N PHE A 111 -2.18 0.08 7.97
CA PHE A 111 -2.83 -1.06 7.34
C PHE A 111 -3.06 -0.90 5.82
N PHE A 112 -3.51 0.28 5.38
CA PHE A 112 -3.84 0.54 3.98
C PHE A 112 -2.60 0.82 3.12
N GLU A 113 -1.52 1.37 3.70
CA GLU A 113 -0.22 1.55 3.02
C GLU A 113 0.48 0.22 2.80
N MET A 114 0.26 -0.73 3.72
CA MET A 114 0.73 -2.11 3.60
C MET A 114 -0.13 -2.96 2.64
N GLY A 115 -1.05 -2.31 1.91
CA GLY A 115 -1.92 -2.95 0.92
C GLY A 115 -3.22 -3.53 1.49
N GLY A 116 -3.58 -3.16 2.72
CA GLY A 116 -4.88 -3.47 3.29
C GLY A 116 -6.03 -2.77 2.56
N HIS A 117 -7.20 -3.40 2.56
CA HIS A 117 -8.44 -2.85 2.00
C HIS A 117 -9.65 -3.29 2.85
N SER A 118 -10.84 -2.78 2.57
CA SER A 118 -12.03 -2.96 3.42
C SER A 118 -12.41 -4.41 3.72
N LEU A 119 -12.20 -5.33 2.76
CA LEU A 119 -12.45 -6.76 2.97
C LEU A 119 -11.43 -7.37 3.94
N LEU A 120 -10.14 -7.03 3.79
CA LEU A 120 -9.11 -7.45 4.74
C LEU A 120 -9.32 -6.83 6.12
N ALA A 121 -9.74 -5.55 6.20
CA ALA A 121 -10.08 -4.90 7.46
C ALA A 121 -11.26 -5.62 8.16
N SER A 122 -12.27 -6.03 7.39
CA SER A 122 -13.40 -6.81 7.92
C SER A 122 -12.95 -8.16 8.47
N ARG A 123 -12.05 -8.86 7.76
CA ARG A 123 -11.45 -10.13 8.20
C ARG A 123 -10.59 -9.95 9.45
N LEU A 124 -9.76 -8.90 9.49
CA LEU A 124 -8.94 -8.54 10.63
C LEU A 124 -9.81 -8.28 11.87
N MET A 125 -10.87 -7.50 11.74
CA MET A 125 -11.79 -7.21 12.84
C MET A 125 -12.47 -8.48 13.37
N ALA A 126 -12.84 -9.43 12.51
CA ALA A 126 -13.37 -10.71 12.95
C ALA A 126 -12.35 -11.51 13.78
N ARG A 127 -11.09 -11.57 13.33
CA ARG A 127 -10.01 -12.26 14.04
C ARG A 127 -9.64 -11.58 15.37
N ILE A 128 -9.61 -10.26 15.41
CA ILE A 128 -9.33 -9.51 16.65
C ILE A 128 -10.37 -9.86 17.72
N ARG A 129 -11.66 -9.85 17.35
CA ARG A 129 -12.75 -10.22 18.28
C ARG A 129 -12.62 -11.64 18.80
N GLU A 130 -12.31 -12.59 17.90
CA GLU A 130 -12.10 -13.99 18.27
C GLU A 130 -10.90 -14.17 19.21
N THR A 131 -9.73 -13.61 18.87
CA THR A 131 -8.49 -13.80 19.63
C THR A 131 -8.49 -13.06 20.96
N LEU A 132 -9.03 -11.83 21.00
CA LEU A 132 -9.03 -11.01 22.21
C LEU A 132 -10.33 -11.13 23.03
N SER A 133 -11.32 -11.89 22.56
CA SER A 133 -12.62 -12.06 23.21
C SER A 133 -13.31 -10.72 23.51
N VAL A 134 -13.30 -9.81 22.53
CA VAL A 134 -13.87 -8.45 22.59
C VAL A 134 -14.96 -8.23 21.56
#